data_AF-A0A7C7ZHV5-F1
#
_entry.id   AF-A0A7C7ZHV5-F1
#
_cell.length_a   1.000
_cell.length_b   1.000
_cell.length_c   1.000
_cell.angle_alpha   90.00
_cell.angle_beta   90.00
_cell.angle_gamma   90.00
#
_symmetry.space_group_name_H-M   'P 1'
#
loop_
_entity.id
_entity.type
_entity.pdbx_description
1 polymer ?
#
loop_
_entity_poly.entity_id
_entity_poly.type
_entity_poly.pdbx_seq_one_letter_code
_entity_poly.pdbx_strand_id
1 'polypeptide(L)'
;MTGRVLPQVLKAVGISVPVTLIWLEWGRAAYGRLFATLSIPIFGFLGQPEVLPQGTRDRFIGYLPFLIMMVVTPRMSHVRRFAGIVIGFVAIFFLQMFFVYMSHRAGVIDGQMNAQEVYVAMLPVLLLCDAFPFVLWIVFAKDFVREITAKVFENAGR
;
A
#
# COMPACT_ATOMS: atom_id res chain seq x y z
N MET A 1 4.76 26.82 15.16
CA MET A 1 4.38 25.55 14.49
C MET A 1 5.12 24.32 15.01
N THR A 2 6.33 24.47 15.55
CA THR A 2 7.21 23.40 16.06
C THR A 2 6.61 22.53 17.17
N GLY A 3 5.79 23.09 18.07
CA GLY A 3 5.25 22.35 19.24
C GLY A 3 4.22 21.25 18.94
N ARG A 4 3.63 21.19 17.74
CA ARG A 4 2.62 20.18 17.36
C ARG A 4 3.11 19.12 16.37
N VAL A 5 4.24 19.36 15.70
CA VAL A 5 4.81 18.43 14.72
C VAL A 5 5.59 17.33 15.41
N LEU A 6 6.44 17.68 16.38
CA LEU A 6 7.26 16.72 17.12
C LEU A 6 6.44 15.59 17.76
N PRO A 7 5.29 15.85 18.44
CA PRO A 7 4.46 14.77 18.97
C PRO A 7 3.87 13.85 17.90
N GLN A 8 3.59 14.35 16.69
CA GLN A 8 3.06 13.53 15.60
C GLN A 8 4.14 12.65 14.97
N VAL A 9 5.34 13.20 14.81
CA VAL A 9 6.51 12.44 14.35
C VAL A 9 6.84 11.34 15.36
N LEU A 10 6.87 11.66 16.66
CA LEU A 10 7.10 10.67 17.72
C LEU A 10 6.02 9.58 17.75
N LYS A 11 4.75 9.93 17.52
CA LYS A 11 3.67 8.94 17.37
C LYS A 11 3.87 8.06 16.15
N ALA A 12 4.25 8.64 15.01
CA ALA A 12 4.52 7.89 13.79
C ALA A 12 5.66 6.89 14.00
N VAL A 13 6.78 7.32 14.58
CA VAL A 13 7.91 6.44 14.92
C VAL A 13 7.50 5.37 15.95
N GLY A 14 6.82 5.80 17.02
CA GLY A 14 6.39 4.90 18.10
C GLY A 14 5.41 3.83 17.66
N ILE A 15 4.59 4.09 16.63
CA ILE A 15 3.68 3.10 16.03
C ILE A 15 4.38 2.31 14.92
N SER A 16 5.24 2.95 14.12
CA SER A 16 5.87 2.30 12.97
C SER A 16 6.77 1.15 13.38
N VAL A 17 7.56 1.31 14.43
CA VAL A 17 8.48 0.28 14.93
C VAL A 17 7.73 -1.01 15.32
N PRO A 18 6.78 -1.00 16.28
CA PRO A 18 6.10 -2.23 16.69
C PRO A 18 5.28 -2.83 15.55
N VAL A 19 4.60 -2.01 14.74
CA VAL A 19 3.83 -2.52 13.58
C VAL A 19 4.73 -3.22 12.57
N THR A 20 5.93 -2.67 12.32
CA THR A 20 6.92 -3.27 11.43
C THR A 20 7.47 -4.57 12.00
N LEU A 21 7.77 -4.62 13.31
CA LEU A 21 8.24 -5.84 13.96
C LEU A 21 7.20 -6.96 13.88
N ILE A 22 5.94 -6.66 14.23
CA ILE A 22 4.83 -7.62 14.11
C ILE A 22 4.66 -8.10 12.66
N TRP A 23 4.84 -7.19 11.69
CA TRP A 23 4.79 -7.56 10.28
C TRP A 23 5.92 -8.52 9.88
N LEU A 24 7.16 -8.24 10.29
CA LEU A 24 8.32 -9.04 9.95
C LEU A 24 8.26 -10.44 10.59
N GLU A 25 7.81 -10.54 11.85
CA GLU A 25 7.72 -11.81 12.56
C GLU A 25 6.54 -12.67 12.11
N TRP A 26 5.37 -12.07 11.89
CA TRP A 26 4.13 -12.82 11.67
C TRP A 26 3.31 -12.32 10.49
N GLY A 27 3.15 -11.01 10.34
CA GLY A 27 2.24 -10.40 9.37
C GLY A 27 2.54 -10.79 7.92
N ARG A 28 3.82 -10.80 7.52
CA ARG A 28 4.27 -11.19 6.18
C ARG A 28 3.86 -12.62 5.83
N ALA A 29 4.03 -13.56 6.75
CA ALA A 29 3.66 -14.96 6.56
C ALA A 29 2.13 -15.15 6.56
N ALA A 30 1.42 -14.49 7.47
CA ALA A 30 -0.03 -14.54 7.56
C ALA A 30 -0.71 -13.97 6.31
N TYR A 31 -0.28 -12.77 5.88
CA TYR A 31 -0.75 -12.16 4.63
C TYR A 31 -0.44 -13.06 3.44
N GLY A 32 0.75 -13.63 3.39
CA GLY A 32 1.12 -14.54 2.32
C GLY A 32 0.24 -15.78 2.19
N ARG A 33 -0.28 -16.30 3.30
CA ARG A 33 -1.28 -17.39 3.27
C ARG A 33 -2.63 -16.87 2.81
N LEU A 34 -3.11 -15.77 3.40
CA LEU A 34 -4.37 -15.14 3.03
C LEU A 34 -4.43 -14.82 1.53
N PHE A 35 -3.36 -14.22 1.00
CA PHE A 35 -3.26 -13.88 -0.41
C PHE A 35 -3.37 -15.10 -1.29
N ALA A 36 -2.58 -16.16 -1.04
CA ALA A 36 -2.67 -17.38 -1.82
C ALA A 36 -4.06 -18.03 -1.73
N THR A 37 -4.65 -18.11 -0.53
CA THR A 37 -5.97 -18.69 -0.31
C THR A 37 -7.06 -17.97 -1.12
N LEU A 38 -6.97 -16.65 -1.26
CA LEU A 38 -7.97 -15.86 -1.98
C LEU A 38 -7.64 -15.68 -3.46
N SER A 39 -6.37 -15.45 -3.82
CA SER A 39 -5.98 -15.10 -5.18
C SER A 39 -6.02 -16.29 -6.13
N ILE A 40 -5.59 -17.49 -5.69
CA ILE A 40 -5.57 -18.70 -6.52
C ILE A 40 -6.97 -19.04 -7.07
N PRO A 41 -8.04 -19.14 -6.26
CA PRO A 41 -9.36 -19.45 -6.80
C PRO A 41 -9.89 -18.34 -7.71
N ILE A 42 -9.59 -17.07 -7.41
CA ILE A 42 -9.97 -15.95 -8.28
C ILE A 42 -9.28 -16.06 -9.64
N PHE A 43 -7.97 -16.30 -9.68
CA PHE A 43 -7.25 -16.49 -10.95
C PHE A 43 -7.75 -17.73 -11.70
N GLY A 44 -8.04 -18.83 -10.99
CA GLY A 44 -8.67 -20.02 -11.59
C GLY A 44 -10.03 -19.70 -12.23
N PHE A 45 -10.89 -18.94 -11.56
CA PHE A 45 -12.18 -18.50 -12.10
C PHE A 45 -12.03 -17.59 -13.33
N LEU A 46 -10.97 -16.78 -13.38
CA LEU A 46 -10.64 -15.93 -14.52
C LEU A 46 -9.95 -16.70 -15.67
N GLY A 47 -9.79 -18.02 -15.55
CA GLY A 47 -9.13 -18.86 -16.56
C GLY A 47 -7.62 -18.66 -16.63
N GLN A 48 -6.98 -18.28 -15.52
CA GLN A 48 -5.54 -18.05 -15.39
C GLN A 48 -4.91 -18.91 -14.25
N PRO A 49 -5.13 -20.24 -14.21
CA PRO A 49 -4.67 -21.09 -13.10
C PRO A 49 -3.14 -21.15 -12.93
N GLU A 50 -2.38 -20.81 -13.97
CA GLU A 50 -0.93 -20.76 -14.00
C GLU A 50 -0.32 -19.56 -13.25
N VAL A 51 -1.13 -18.56 -12.88
CA VAL A 51 -0.66 -17.38 -12.15
C VAL A 51 -0.33 -17.74 -10.71
N LEU A 52 0.97 -17.93 -10.44
CA LEU A 52 1.46 -18.22 -9.09
C LEU A 52 1.75 -16.92 -8.32
N PRO A 53 1.33 -16.80 -7.05
CA PRO A 53 1.52 -15.59 -6.23
C PRO A 53 2.95 -15.45 -5.66
N GLN A 54 3.97 -15.67 -6.49
CA GLN A 54 5.38 -15.56 -6.08
C GLN A 54 5.78 -14.09 -5.86
N GLY A 55 6.57 -13.82 -4.82
CA GLY A 55 7.06 -12.46 -4.49
C GLY A 55 6.03 -11.50 -3.88
N THR A 56 4.75 -11.87 -3.82
CA THR A 56 3.66 -10.99 -3.34
C THR A 56 3.74 -10.66 -1.85
N ARG A 57 4.31 -11.55 -1.05
CA ARG A 57 4.49 -11.39 0.40
C ARG A 57 5.30 -10.15 0.76
N ASP A 58 6.25 -9.79 -0.09
CA ASP A 58 7.28 -8.79 0.22
C ASP A 58 6.81 -7.40 -0.16
N ARG A 59 5.89 -7.30 -1.13
CA ARG A 59 5.38 -6.03 -1.63
C ARG A 59 4.22 -5.47 -0.82
N PHE A 60 3.52 -6.28 -0.02
CA PHE A 60 2.46 -5.76 0.89
C PHE A 60 3.00 -4.97 2.06
N ILE A 61 4.32 -4.86 2.21
CA ILE A 61 4.92 -3.90 3.12
C ILE A 61 4.44 -2.45 2.86
N GLY A 62 4.06 -2.11 1.63
CA GLY A 62 3.47 -0.79 1.28
C GLY A 62 2.15 -0.48 2.01
N TYR A 63 1.46 -1.50 2.55
CA TYR A 63 0.31 -1.29 3.43
C TYR A 63 0.70 -0.73 4.80
N LEU A 64 1.89 -1.02 5.33
CA LEU A 64 2.29 -0.54 6.66
C LEU A 64 2.38 0.98 6.71
N PRO A 65 3.06 1.69 5.79
CA PRO A 65 3.05 3.15 5.75
C PRO A 65 1.63 3.71 5.72
N PHE A 66 0.73 3.13 4.91
CA PHE A 66 -0.68 3.54 4.84
C PHE A 66 -1.40 3.36 6.19
N LEU A 67 -1.27 2.19 6.81
CA LEU A 67 -1.86 1.90 8.11
C LEU A 67 -1.36 2.89 9.17
N ILE A 68 -0.05 3.12 9.23
CA ILE A 68 0.58 4.06 10.15
C ILE A 68 0.01 5.46 9.92
N MET A 69 0.01 5.95 8.68
CA MET A 69 -0.54 7.25 8.32
C MET A 69 -2.01 7.39 8.73
N MET A 70 -2.86 6.39 8.47
CA MET A 70 -4.26 6.39 8.88
C MET A 70 -4.43 6.50 10.41
N VAL A 71 -3.57 5.82 11.18
CA VAL A 71 -3.61 5.86 12.64
C VAL A 71 -3.14 7.21 13.19
N VAL A 72 -2.06 7.78 12.64
CA VAL A 72 -1.50 9.05 13.16
C VAL A 72 -2.21 10.29 12.65
N THR A 73 -2.99 10.20 11.56
CA THR A 73 -3.68 11.36 11.00
C THR A 73 -4.60 12.00 12.05
N PRO A 74 -4.35 13.27 12.43
CA PRO A 74 -5.12 13.93 13.46
C PRO A 74 -6.52 14.28 12.96
N ARG A 75 -7.47 14.41 13.88
CA ARG A 75 -8.86 14.86 13.62
C ARG A 75 -9.68 13.97 12.67
N MET A 76 -9.16 12.81 12.27
CA MET A 76 -9.93 11.79 11.58
C MET A 76 -10.81 11.05 12.60
N SER A 77 -12.12 10.95 12.34
CA SER A 77 -13.01 10.18 13.21
C SER A 77 -12.63 8.70 13.23
N HIS A 78 -12.90 8.02 14.35
CA HIS A 78 -12.60 6.58 14.48
C HIS A 78 -13.32 5.72 13.43
N VAL A 79 -14.57 6.07 13.10
CA VAL A 79 -15.35 5.38 12.04
C VAL A 79 -14.68 5.52 10.69
N ARG A 80 -14.30 6.74 10.30
CA ARG A 80 -13.62 6.99 9.03
C ARG A 80 -12.25 6.32 8.96
N ARG A 81 -11.52 6.33 10.09
CA ARG A 81 -10.23 5.67 10.20
C ARG A 81 -10.37 4.16 9.99
N PHE A 82 -11.30 3.53 10.71
CA PHE A 82 -11.53 2.09 10.59
C PHE A 82 -12.02 1.70 9.19
N ALA A 83 -13.02 2.42 8.66
CA ALA A 83 -13.50 2.20 7.31
C ALA A 83 -12.40 2.38 6.27
N GLY A 84 -11.56 3.42 6.40
CA GLY A 84 -10.44 3.65 5.49
C GLY A 84 -9.37 2.57 5.57
N ILE A 85 -9.06 2.05 6.76
CA ILE A 85 -8.14 0.92 6.94
C ILE A 85 -8.68 -0.33 6.23
N VAL A 86 -9.95 -0.68 6.45
CA VAL A 86 -10.58 -1.87 5.83
C VAL A 86 -10.67 -1.72 4.31
N ILE A 87 -11.21 -0.61 3.83
CA ILE A 87 -11.33 -0.35 2.39
C ILE A 87 -9.94 -0.29 1.74
N GLY A 88 -8.97 0.36 2.38
CA GLY A 88 -7.61 0.46 1.87
C GLY A 88 -6.91 -0.89 1.82
N PHE A 89 -7.10 -1.75 2.83
CA PHE A 89 -6.60 -3.12 2.80
C PHE A 89 -7.13 -3.88 1.57
N VAL A 90 -8.45 -3.83 1.34
CA VAL A 90 -9.10 -4.49 0.20
C VAL A 90 -8.61 -3.92 -1.14
N ALA A 91 -8.53 -2.59 -1.26
CA ALA A 91 -8.07 -1.95 -2.49
C ALA A 91 -6.61 -2.28 -2.82
N ILE A 92 -5.71 -2.24 -1.82
CA ILE A 92 -4.29 -2.59 -1.99
C ILE A 92 -4.16 -4.07 -2.32
N PHE A 93 -4.97 -4.94 -1.72
CA PHE A 93 -5.01 -6.37 -2.02
C PHE A 93 -5.31 -6.62 -3.52
N PHE A 94 -6.36 -6.00 -4.06
CA PHE A 94 -6.70 -6.14 -5.48
C PHE A 94 -5.64 -5.54 -6.40
N LEU A 95 -5.05 -4.41 -6.03
CA LEU A 95 -3.95 -3.82 -6.80
C LEU A 95 -2.74 -4.76 -6.84
N GLN A 96 -2.46 -5.50 -5.76
CA GLN A 96 -1.42 -6.52 -5.77
C GLN A 96 -1.76 -7.74 -6.61
N MET A 97 -3.02 -8.17 -6.61
CA MET A 97 -3.46 -9.21 -7.55
C MET A 97 -3.23 -8.76 -9.00
N PHE A 98 -3.58 -7.52 -9.32
CA PHE A 98 -3.30 -6.94 -10.63
C PHE A 98 -1.80 -6.92 -10.93
N PHE A 99 -0.96 -6.52 -9.96
CA PHE A 99 0.50 -6.55 -10.11
C PHE A 99 1.03 -7.96 -10.41
N VAL A 100 0.57 -8.98 -9.67
CA VAL A 100 0.98 -10.38 -9.86
C VAL A 100 0.56 -10.87 -11.24
N TYR A 101 -0.67 -10.56 -11.65
CA TYR A 101 -1.16 -10.90 -12.98
C TYR A 101 -0.29 -10.25 -14.07
N MET A 102 -0.02 -8.95 -13.98
CA MET A 102 0.82 -8.24 -14.95
C MET A 102 2.25 -8.78 -14.97
N SER A 103 2.82 -9.12 -13.81
CA SER A 103 4.15 -9.73 -13.72
C SER A 103 4.19 -11.10 -14.39
N HIS A 104 3.16 -11.91 -14.17
CA HIS A 104 3.04 -13.21 -14.81
C HIS A 104 2.90 -13.06 -16.33
N ARG A 105 2.07 -12.13 -16.81
CA ARG A 105 1.92 -11.84 -18.24
C ARG A 105 3.23 -11.35 -18.85
N ALA A 106 3.96 -10.45 -18.21
CA ALA A 106 5.27 -10.01 -18.69
C ALA A 106 6.29 -11.17 -18.77
N GLY A 107 6.29 -12.07 -17.78
CA GLY A 107 7.17 -13.25 -17.78
C GLY A 107 6.78 -14.33 -18.81
N VAL A 108 5.48 -14.49 -19.11
CA VAL A 108 4.97 -15.53 -20.03
C VAL A 108 4.87 -15.05 -21.48
N ILE A 109 4.45 -13.80 -21.73
CA ILE A 109 4.30 -13.25 -23.08
C ILE A 109 5.66 -13.12 -23.75
N ASP A 110 6.69 -12.71 -23.02
CA ASP A 110 7.93 -12.33 -23.65
C ASP A 110 8.98 -13.44 -23.71
N GLY A 111 8.97 -14.46 -22.82
CA GLY A 111 9.72 -15.74 -22.89
C GLY A 111 11.23 -15.70 -23.17
N GLN A 112 11.77 -14.53 -23.49
CA GLN A 112 13.07 -14.18 -24.04
C GLN A 112 13.59 -12.91 -23.38
N MET A 113 12.73 -12.17 -22.66
CA MET A 113 13.17 -11.03 -21.89
C MET A 113 13.97 -11.48 -20.67
N ASN A 114 15.13 -10.87 -20.49
CA ASN A 114 15.89 -11.04 -19.26
C ASN A 114 15.16 -10.36 -18.07
N ALA A 115 15.56 -10.68 -16.84
CA ALA A 115 14.91 -10.14 -15.63
C ALA A 115 14.89 -8.60 -15.58
N GLN A 116 15.85 -7.94 -16.23
CA GLN A 116 15.93 -6.48 -16.29
C GLN A 116 14.88 -5.88 -17.22
N GLU A 117 14.64 -6.49 -18.38
CA GLU A 117 13.61 -6.06 -19.33
C GLU A 117 12.20 -6.22 -18.76
N VAL A 118 11.93 -7.35 -18.10
CA VAL A 118 10.66 -7.56 -17.37
C VAL A 118 10.49 -6.49 -16.27
N TYR A 119 11.55 -6.16 -15.55
CA TYR A 119 11.50 -5.10 -14.54
C TYR A 119 11.16 -3.74 -15.16
N VAL A 120 11.81 -3.36 -16.25
CA VAL A 120 11.56 -2.08 -16.95
C VAL A 120 10.13 -2.02 -17.49
N ALA A 121 9.62 -3.09 -18.09
CA ALA A 121 8.23 -3.17 -18.55
C ALA A 121 7.23 -3.03 -17.39
N MET A 122 7.59 -3.55 -16.20
CA MET A 122 6.76 -3.50 -15.00
C MET A 122 6.92 -2.20 -14.18
N LEU A 123 7.88 -1.32 -14.50
CA LEU A 123 8.15 -0.09 -13.75
C LEU A 123 6.90 0.79 -13.55
N PRO A 124 6.06 1.08 -14.58
CA PRO A 124 4.88 1.92 -14.39
C PRO A 124 3.89 1.31 -13.39
N VAL A 125 3.69 -0.01 -13.46
CA VAL A 125 2.78 -0.73 -12.56
C VAL A 125 3.38 -0.79 -11.15
N LEU A 126 4.69 -0.99 -11.02
CA LEU A 126 5.41 -0.93 -9.75
C LEU A 126 5.23 0.44 -9.09
N LEU A 127 5.49 1.53 -9.81
CA LEU A 127 5.34 2.89 -9.29
C LEU A 127 3.90 3.19 -8.88
N LEU A 128 2.92 2.70 -9.65
CA LEU A 128 1.51 2.81 -9.28
C LEU A 128 1.22 2.07 -7.97
N CYS A 129 1.69 0.82 -7.83
CA CYS A 129 1.54 0.03 -6.61
C CYS A 129 2.18 0.70 -5.38
N ASP A 130 3.34 1.33 -5.56
CA ASP A 130 4.06 1.98 -4.45
C ASP A 130 3.43 3.32 -4.07
N ALA A 131 2.90 4.07 -5.03
CA ALA A 131 2.23 5.35 -4.79
C ALA A 131 0.79 5.18 -4.28
N PHE A 132 0.11 4.09 -4.64
CA PHE A 132 -1.31 3.90 -4.37
C PHE A 132 -1.69 3.96 -2.88
N PRO A 133 -0.95 3.36 -1.93
CA PRO A 133 -1.23 3.50 -0.51
C PRO A 133 -1.23 4.96 -0.05
N PHE A 134 -0.34 5.79 -0.59
CA PHE A 134 -0.30 7.22 -0.30
C PHE A 134 -1.51 7.96 -0.90
N VAL A 135 -1.90 7.64 -2.14
CA VAL A 135 -3.09 8.20 -2.78
C VAL A 135 -4.35 7.87 -1.98
N LEU A 136 -4.51 6.61 -1.55
CA LEU A 136 -5.62 6.20 -0.69
C LEU A 136 -5.65 7.00 0.62
N TRP A 137 -4.49 7.17 1.25
CA TRP A 137 -4.40 7.99 2.45
C TRP A 137 -4.86 9.42 2.19
N ILE A 138 -4.44 10.08 1.10
CA ILE A 138 -4.91 11.42 0.74
C ILE A 138 -6.43 11.47 0.64
N VAL A 139 -7.05 10.49 -0.02
CA VAL A 139 -8.52 10.41 -0.16
C VAL A 139 -9.20 10.34 1.21
N PHE A 140 -8.71 9.46 2.10
CA PHE A 140 -9.27 9.34 3.44
C PHE A 140 -8.89 10.50 4.36
N ALA A 141 -7.77 11.18 4.15
CA ALA A 141 -7.29 12.31 4.94
C ALA A 141 -7.59 13.67 4.30
N LYS A 142 -8.51 13.73 3.30
CA LYS A 142 -8.73 14.92 2.45
C LYS A 142 -8.88 16.24 3.22
N ASP A 143 -9.56 16.23 4.36
CA ASP A 143 -9.82 17.45 5.14
C ASP A 143 -8.55 17.94 5.84
N PHE A 144 -7.74 17.01 6.35
CA PHE A 144 -6.42 17.30 6.92
C PHE A 144 -5.44 17.78 5.86
N VAL A 145 -5.40 17.13 4.70
CA VAL A 145 -4.56 17.54 3.57
C VAL A 145 -4.94 18.94 3.11
N ARG A 146 -6.24 19.20 2.91
CA ARG A 146 -6.75 20.53 2.52
C ARG A 146 -6.37 21.62 3.53
N GLU A 147 -6.47 21.34 4.83
CA GLU A 147 -6.08 22.28 5.88
C GLU A 147 -4.58 22.60 5.83
N ILE A 148 -3.72 21.60 5.62
CA ILE A 148 -2.27 21.81 5.51
C ILE A 148 -1.95 22.59 4.24
N THR A 149 -2.50 22.20 3.11
CA THR A 149 -2.26 22.85 1.82
C THR A 149 -2.64 24.33 1.87
N ALA A 150 -3.82 24.67 2.42
CA ALA A 150 -4.24 26.06 2.59
C ALA A 150 -3.23 26.87 3.42
N LYS A 151 -2.79 26.33 4.57
CA LYS A 151 -1.80 27.01 5.42
C LYS A 151 -0.44 27.19 4.74
N VAL A 152 0.00 26.24 3.93
CA VAL A 152 1.28 26.36 3.21
C VAL A 152 1.20 27.50 2.20
N PHE A 153 0.12 27.56 1.41
CA PHE A 153 -0.04 28.62 0.40
C PHE A 153 -0.30 30.01 1.01
N GLU A 154 -1.04 30.10 2.11
CA GLU A 154 -1.22 31.37 2.85
C GLU A 154 0.10 31.93 3.40
N ASN A 155 1.02 31.06 3.80
CA ASN A 155 2.33 31.47 4.30
C ASN A 155 3.34 31.74 3.17
N ALA A 156 3.17 31.17 1.98
CA ALA A 156 4.04 31.42 0.83
C ALA A 156 3.72 32.75 0.12
N GLY A 157 2.54 33.32 0.36
CA GLY A 157 2.14 34.65 -0.14
C GLY A 157 2.44 35.82 0.80
N ARG A 158 3.13 35.57 1.93
CA ARG A 158 3.64 36.58 2.88
C ARG A 158 5.16 36.63 2.82
#